data_AF-A0A1X7VXN6-F1
#
_entry.id   AF-A0A1X7VXN6-F1
#
_cell.length_a   1.000
_cell.length_b   1.000
_cell.length_c   1.000
_cell.angle_alpha   90.00
_cell.angle_beta   90.00
_cell.angle_gamma   90.00
#
_symmetry.space_group_name_H-M   'P 1'
#
loop_
_entity.id
_entity.type
_entity.pdbx_description
1 polymer ?
#
loop_
_entity_poly.entity_id
_entity_poly.type
_entity_poly.pdbx_seq_one_letter_code
_entity_poly.pdbx_strand_id
1 'polypeptide(L)'
;MTVCYKYIEHGSKNIHGGLKQLKKRQANKVVHHFANAKLGVRCCVLLLDLYLSKHPTFVPDCPDADAFYLRPLDQLQSRDKAWFYARAIGHNTLKGLLKYMCIEVVLCSNGKSNHSLKATAATRMLDAGLPEKIIMDRTGHHCLDGLKPYSRMIDRQQQLVSTVLATSKTIQ
;
A
#
# COMPACT_ATOMS: atom_id res chain seq x y z
N MET A 1 -18.08 14.39 -11.15
CA MET A 1 -17.86 13.01 -10.63
C MET A 1 -16.41 12.90 -10.19
N THR A 2 -16.12 12.38 -9.00
CA THR A 2 -14.74 12.15 -8.54
C THR A 2 -14.22 10.85 -9.15
N VAL A 3 -13.10 10.90 -9.89
CA VAL A 3 -12.47 9.70 -10.47
C VAL A 3 -12.03 8.77 -9.33
N CYS A 4 -12.35 7.47 -9.45
CA CYS A 4 -12.05 6.47 -8.43
C CYS A 4 -11.69 5.12 -9.06
N TYR A 5 -10.60 4.54 -8.58
CA TYR A 5 -10.28 3.14 -8.83
C TYR A 5 -10.82 2.24 -7.72
N LYS A 6 -11.38 1.10 -8.12
CA LYS A 6 -11.86 0.04 -7.23
C LYS A 6 -11.00 -1.20 -7.44
N TYR A 7 -10.25 -1.59 -6.43
CA TYR A 7 -9.59 -2.89 -6.37
C TYR A 7 -10.52 -3.89 -5.68
N ILE A 8 -10.67 -5.08 -6.25
CA ILE A 8 -11.43 -6.19 -5.69
C ILE A 8 -10.45 -7.36 -5.56
N GLU A 9 -10.25 -7.85 -4.34
CA GLU A 9 -9.41 -9.02 -4.09
C GLU A 9 -10.15 -10.29 -4.50
N HIS A 10 -9.64 -11.03 -5.48
CA HIS A 10 -10.19 -12.33 -5.89
C HIS A 10 -9.36 -13.46 -5.28
N GLY A 11 -9.63 -13.75 -4.00
CA GLY A 11 -8.87 -14.72 -3.21
C GLY A 11 -7.72 -14.05 -2.46
N SER A 12 -7.56 -14.41 -1.19
CA SER A 12 -6.54 -13.82 -0.32
C SER A 12 -5.55 -14.87 0.14
N LYS A 13 -4.25 -14.55 0.10
CA LYS A 13 -3.22 -15.38 0.77
C LYS A 13 -3.50 -15.55 2.27
N ASN A 14 -4.26 -14.65 2.88
CA ASN A 14 -4.61 -14.75 4.30
C ASN A 14 -5.78 -15.71 4.56
N ILE A 15 -6.46 -16.17 3.50
CA ILE A 15 -7.58 -17.10 3.56
C ILE A 15 -7.10 -18.42 2.94
N HIS A 16 -6.53 -19.27 3.79
CA HIS A 16 -6.01 -20.58 3.39
C HIS A 16 -7.12 -21.65 3.27
N GLY A 17 -8.39 -21.27 3.48
CA GLY A 17 -9.54 -22.15 3.30
C GLY A 17 -9.75 -23.18 4.41
N GLY A 18 -9.05 -23.07 5.54
CA GLY A 18 -9.20 -24.00 6.66
C GLY A 18 -10.63 -24.00 7.24
N LEU A 19 -11.06 -25.12 7.84
CA LEU A 19 -12.42 -25.29 8.40
C LEU A 19 -12.85 -24.17 9.37
N LYS A 20 -11.90 -23.59 10.13
CA LYS A 20 -12.15 -22.43 11.01
C LYS A 20 -12.40 -21.12 10.25
N GLN A 21 -11.89 -21.00 9.02
CA GLN A 21 -12.08 -19.85 8.12
C GLN A 21 -13.34 -20.00 7.25
N LEU A 22 -13.82 -21.23 6.99
CA LEU A 22 -15.10 -21.45 6.30
C LEU A 22 -16.30 -20.86 7.06
N LYS A 23 -16.24 -20.79 8.40
CA LYS A 23 -17.26 -20.12 9.22
C LYS A 23 -17.17 -18.59 9.17
N LYS A 24 -16.04 -18.05 8.69
CA LYS A 24 -15.75 -16.62 8.52
C LYS A 24 -15.59 -16.31 7.03
N ARG A 25 -16.59 -16.66 6.20
CA ARG A 25 -16.66 -16.22 4.79
C ARG A 25 -16.71 -14.70 4.74
N GLN A 26 -15.55 -14.05 4.86
CA GLN A 26 -15.40 -12.63 4.63
C GLN A 26 -15.57 -12.41 3.14
N ALA A 27 -16.42 -11.46 2.79
CA ALA A 27 -16.52 -10.99 1.42
C ALA A 27 -15.13 -10.58 0.92
N ASN A 28 -14.92 -10.71 -0.39
CA ASN A 28 -13.73 -10.22 -1.06
C ASN A 28 -13.46 -8.77 -0.65
N LYS A 29 -12.21 -8.48 -0.27
CA LYS A 29 -11.83 -7.14 0.11
C LYS A 29 -12.01 -6.20 -1.08
N VAL A 30 -12.70 -5.09 -0.83
CA VAL A 30 -12.88 -4.02 -1.81
C VAL A 30 -12.18 -2.78 -1.31
N VAL A 31 -11.28 -2.23 -2.13
CA VAL A 31 -10.52 -1.03 -1.78
C VAL A 31 -10.79 0.05 -2.80
N HIS A 32 -11.24 1.20 -2.31
CA HIS A 32 -11.43 2.40 -3.12
C HIS A 32 -10.24 3.34 -2.99
N HIS A 33 -9.80 3.89 -4.11
CA HIS A 33 -8.83 4.98 -4.18
C HIS A 33 -9.45 6.13 -4.98
N PHE A 34 -9.64 7.27 -4.32
CA PHE A 34 -10.22 8.46 -4.93
C PHE A 34 -9.11 9.39 -5.43
N ALA A 35 -9.34 10.01 -6.58
CA ALA A 35 -8.47 11.05 -7.09
C ALA A 35 -8.49 12.25 -6.14
N ASN A 36 -7.32 12.86 -5.95
CA ASN A 36 -7.15 14.06 -5.14
C ASN A 36 -6.18 14.99 -5.83
N ALA A 37 -6.71 16.01 -6.50
CA ALA A 37 -5.93 16.99 -7.26
C ALA A 37 -4.93 17.77 -6.39
N LYS A 38 -5.23 17.97 -5.09
CA LYS A 38 -4.33 18.67 -4.16
C LYS A 38 -3.01 17.94 -3.93
N LEU A 39 -2.96 16.63 -4.18
CA LEU A 39 -1.74 15.83 -4.05
C LEU A 39 -0.84 15.92 -5.30
N GLY A 40 -1.32 16.52 -6.40
CA GLY A 40 -0.58 16.62 -7.66
C GLY A 40 0.00 15.27 -8.10
N VAL A 41 1.29 15.24 -8.43
CA VAL A 41 2.02 14.03 -8.85
C VAL A 41 2.07 12.90 -7.80
N ARG A 42 1.65 13.15 -6.55
CA ARG A 42 1.57 12.13 -5.49
C ARG A 42 0.19 11.48 -5.39
N CYS A 43 -0.77 11.87 -6.21
CA CYS A 43 -2.09 11.24 -6.22
C CYS A 43 -2.00 9.79 -6.71
N CYS A 44 -2.48 8.83 -5.91
CA CYS A 44 -2.46 7.41 -6.29
C CYS A 44 -3.17 7.11 -7.61
N VAL A 45 -4.29 7.80 -7.89
CA VAL A 45 -5.03 7.63 -9.14
C VAL A 45 -4.17 8.08 -10.32
N LEU A 46 -3.58 9.28 -10.25
CA LEU A 46 -2.71 9.79 -11.31
C LEU A 46 -1.44 8.95 -11.50
N LEU A 47 -0.86 8.41 -10.43
CA LEU A 47 0.28 7.49 -10.52
C LEU A 47 -0.11 6.18 -11.21
N LEU A 48 -1.31 5.66 -10.95
CA LEU A 48 -1.82 4.46 -11.62
C LEU A 48 -2.17 4.75 -13.09
N ASP A 49 -2.79 5.88 -13.40
CA ASP A 49 -3.06 6.31 -14.78
C ASP A 49 -1.74 6.44 -15.56
N LEU A 50 -0.73 7.06 -14.96
CA LEU A 50 0.60 7.14 -15.54
C LEU A 50 1.16 5.75 -15.78
N TYR A 51 1.12 4.86 -14.78
CA TYR A 51 1.59 3.48 -14.93
C TYR A 51 0.93 2.80 -16.13
N LEU A 52 -0.41 2.78 -16.18
CA LEU A 52 -1.19 2.15 -17.23
C LEU A 52 -0.92 2.76 -18.61
N SER A 53 -0.74 4.09 -18.70
CA SER A 53 -0.41 4.78 -19.96
C SER A 53 0.94 4.36 -20.56
N LYS A 54 1.82 3.75 -19.75
CA LYS A 54 3.15 3.29 -20.16
C LYS A 54 3.22 1.78 -20.39
N HIS A 55 2.09 1.08 -20.31
CA HIS A 55 2.03 -0.32 -20.71
C HIS A 55 2.37 -0.46 -22.20
N PRO A 56 3.04 -1.55 -22.59
CA PRO A 56 3.17 -1.89 -24.00
C PRO A 56 1.78 -2.18 -24.60
N THR A 57 1.65 -2.00 -25.90
CA THR A 57 0.46 -2.42 -26.64
C THR A 57 0.18 -3.89 -26.35
N PHE A 58 -1.08 -4.22 -26.08
CA PHE A 58 -1.51 -5.60 -25.87
C PHE A 58 -1.08 -6.46 -27.06
N VAL A 59 -0.34 -7.53 -26.78
CA VAL A 59 0.07 -8.53 -27.77
C VAL A 59 -0.77 -9.78 -27.50
N PRO A 60 -1.76 -10.08 -28.36
CA PRO A 60 -2.48 -11.36 -28.30
C PRO A 60 -1.47 -12.52 -28.28
N ASP A 61 -1.78 -13.57 -27.52
CA ASP A 61 -0.95 -14.79 -27.40
C ASP A 61 0.37 -14.65 -26.62
N CYS A 62 0.62 -13.50 -25.99
CA CYS A 62 1.69 -13.40 -25.00
C CYS A 62 1.28 -14.12 -23.69
N PRO A 63 2.11 -15.01 -23.12
CA PRO A 63 1.79 -15.70 -21.86
C PRO A 63 1.52 -14.77 -20.68
N ASP A 64 2.03 -13.54 -20.73
CA ASP A 64 1.92 -12.52 -19.70
C ASP A 64 0.98 -11.36 -20.12
N ALA A 65 0.10 -11.58 -21.09
CA ALA A 65 -0.75 -10.52 -21.64
C ALA A 65 -1.71 -9.90 -20.60
N ASP A 66 -2.05 -10.63 -19.55
CA ASP A 66 -2.90 -10.19 -18.43
C ASP A 66 -2.09 -9.78 -17.18
N ALA A 67 -0.76 -9.82 -17.23
CA ALA A 67 0.08 -9.51 -16.09
C ALA A 67 0.01 -8.03 -15.75
N PHE A 68 -0.43 -7.72 -14.52
CA PHE A 68 -0.48 -6.33 -14.05
C PHE A 68 0.91 -5.74 -13.83
N TYR A 69 1.83 -6.48 -13.21
CA TYR A 69 3.19 -6.01 -12.92
C TYR A 69 4.16 -6.46 -14.02
N LEU A 70 4.60 -5.51 -14.82
CA LEU A 70 5.50 -5.75 -15.95
C LEU A 70 6.96 -5.42 -15.64
N ARG A 71 7.88 -6.07 -16.36
CA ARG A 71 9.32 -5.78 -16.27
C ARG A 71 9.63 -4.42 -16.91
N PRO A 72 10.34 -3.50 -16.21
CA PRO A 72 10.75 -2.23 -16.81
C PRO A 72 11.77 -2.44 -17.94
N LEU A 73 11.75 -1.54 -18.93
CA LEU A 73 12.80 -1.45 -19.94
C LEU A 73 14.11 -1.04 -19.29
N ASP A 74 15.23 -1.59 -19.77
CA ASP A 74 16.55 -1.27 -19.23
C ASP A 74 16.96 0.17 -19.59
N GLN A 75 16.45 0.69 -20.71
CA GLN A 75 16.61 2.08 -21.12
C GLN A 75 15.29 2.63 -21.66
N LEU A 76 14.89 3.81 -21.18
CA LEU A 76 13.70 4.50 -21.67
C LEU A 76 14.01 5.14 -23.03
N GLN A 77 13.22 4.78 -24.04
CA GLN A 77 13.38 5.36 -25.38
C GLN A 77 12.91 6.82 -25.44
N SER A 78 11.77 7.12 -24.82
CA SER A 78 11.21 8.48 -24.70
C SER A 78 10.11 8.52 -23.65
N ARG A 79 9.65 9.71 -23.25
CA ARG A 79 8.54 9.84 -22.29
C ARG A 79 7.22 9.29 -22.84
N ASP A 80 6.98 9.40 -24.14
CA ASP A 80 5.69 9.07 -24.74
C ASP A 80 5.55 7.60 -25.15
N LYS A 81 6.65 6.85 -25.12
CA LYS A 81 6.66 5.41 -25.39
C LYS A 81 6.40 4.57 -24.14
N ALA A 82 6.13 3.28 -24.36
CA ALA A 82 6.02 2.29 -23.30
C ALA A 82 7.30 2.25 -22.45
N TRP A 83 7.13 2.01 -21.14
CA TRP A 83 8.24 1.91 -20.18
C TRP A 83 8.53 0.47 -19.75
N PHE A 84 7.71 -0.48 -20.19
CA PHE A 84 7.78 -1.87 -19.78
C PHE A 84 7.82 -2.81 -20.99
N TYR A 85 8.49 -3.94 -20.81
CA TYR A 85 8.33 -5.09 -21.71
C TYR A 85 6.94 -5.72 -21.49
N ALA A 86 6.38 -6.37 -22.51
CA ALA A 86 5.18 -7.21 -22.40
C ALA A 86 5.54 -8.56 -21.74
N ARG A 87 6.09 -8.49 -20.53
CA ARG A 87 6.53 -9.66 -19.74
C ARG A 87 6.32 -9.38 -18.27
N ALA A 88 5.79 -10.36 -17.55
CA ALA A 88 5.58 -10.27 -16.13
C ALA A 88 6.92 -10.11 -15.39
N ILE A 89 6.91 -9.29 -14.33
CA ILE A 89 8.04 -9.24 -13.41
C ILE A 89 8.07 -10.51 -12.55
N GLY A 90 9.25 -11.09 -12.36
CA GLY A 90 9.40 -12.27 -11.51
C GLY A 90 9.02 -11.99 -10.06
N HIS A 91 8.37 -12.95 -9.39
CA HIS A 91 7.93 -12.82 -7.99
C HIS A 91 9.05 -12.40 -7.03
N ASN A 92 10.26 -12.94 -7.20
CA ASN A 92 11.40 -12.60 -6.33
C ASN A 92 11.87 -11.16 -6.53
N THR A 93 11.89 -10.70 -7.78
CA THR A 93 12.19 -9.30 -8.12
C THR A 93 11.13 -8.37 -7.54
N LEU A 94 9.85 -8.70 -7.70
CA LEU A 94 8.75 -7.92 -7.14
C LEU A 94 8.82 -7.86 -5.60
N LYS A 95 9.16 -8.97 -4.94
CA LYS A 95 9.34 -9.03 -3.47
C LYS A 95 10.50 -8.14 -3.00
N GLY A 96 11.57 -8.04 -3.79
CA GLY A 96 12.75 -7.22 -3.52
C GLY A 96 12.64 -5.76 -3.99
N LEU A 97 11.60 -5.39 -4.73
CA LEU A 97 11.54 -4.13 -5.47
C LEU A 97 11.76 -2.89 -4.60
N LEU A 98 11.15 -2.81 -3.41
CA LEU A 98 11.38 -1.68 -2.51
C LEU A 98 12.85 -1.57 -2.08
N LYS A 99 13.49 -2.70 -1.77
CA LYS A 99 14.88 -2.72 -1.36
C LYS A 99 15.77 -2.19 -2.48
N TYR A 100 15.54 -2.64 -3.72
CA TYR A 100 16.28 -2.16 -4.89
C TYR A 100 16.06 -0.66 -5.11
N MET A 101 14.81 -0.18 -5.09
CA MET A 101 14.51 1.24 -5.22
C MET A 101 15.25 2.08 -4.16
N CYS A 102 15.29 1.63 -2.90
CA CYS A 102 16.04 2.33 -1.86
C CYS A 102 17.54 2.39 -2.16
N ILE A 103 18.15 1.31 -2.67
CA ILE A 103 19.58 1.29 -3.04
C ILE A 103 19.86 2.29 -4.16
N GLU A 104 19.04 2.28 -5.21
CA GLU A 104 19.21 3.16 -6.38
C GLU A 104 19.14 4.65 -6.02
N VAL A 105 18.31 5.03 -5.05
CA VAL A 105 18.21 6.42 -4.58
C VAL A 105 19.10 6.72 -3.36
N VAL A 106 20.08 5.86 -3.05
CA VAL A 106 21.04 6.01 -1.95
C VAL A 106 20.36 6.19 -0.58
N LEU A 107 19.23 5.49 -0.38
CA LEU A 107 18.55 5.39 0.91
C LEU A 107 18.93 4.10 1.64
N CYS A 108 18.89 4.14 2.97
CA CYS A 108 19.13 2.95 3.79
C CYS A 108 18.14 1.83 3.46
N SER A 109 18.63 0.78 2.81
CA SER A 109 17.86 -0.39 2.41
C SER A 109 17.80 -1.49 3.48
N ASN A 110 18.55 -1.34 4.58
CA ASN A 110 18.61 -2.35 5.63
C ASN A 110 17.22 -2.52 6.29
N GLY A 111 16.75 -3.77 6.38
CA GLY A 111 15.41 -4.09 6.90
C GLY A 111 14.23 -3.57 6.06
N LYS A 112 14.47 -2.97 4.88
CA LYS A 112 13.39 -2.51 3.99
C LYS A 112 12.87 -3.66 3.13
N SER A 113 11.56 -3.85 3.16
CA SER A 113 10.84 -4.82 2.33
C SER A 113 9.47 -4.27 1.95
N ASN A 114 8.74 -4.93 1.05
CA ASN A 114 7.37 -4.51 0.72
C ASN A 114 6.46 -4.45 1.96
N HIS A 115 6.76 -5.23 3.01
CA HIS A 115 6.05 -5.14 4.29
C HIS A 115 6.26 -3.79 5.00
N SER A 116 7.42 -3.14 4.81
CA SER A 116 7.70 -1.79 5.32
C SER A 116 6.75 -0.74 4.73
N LEU A 117 6.29 -0.89 3.48
CA LEU A 117 5.27 -0.01 2.89
C LEU A 117 3.92 -0.16 3.61
N LYS A 118 3.52 -1.41 3.88
CA LYS A 118 2.30 -1.71 4.64
C LYS A 118 2.38 -1.13 6.05
N ALA A 119 3.53 -1.29 6.71
CA ALA A 119 3.79 -0.72 8.04
C ALA A 119 3.66 0.82 8.01
N THR A 120 4.30 1.46 7.04
CA THR A 120 4.25 2.93 6.88
C THR A 120 2.82 3.41 6.63
N ALA A 121 2.04 2.70 5.80
CA ALA A 121 0.65 3.04 5.55
C ALA A 121 -0.21 2.92 6.81
N ALA A 122 -0.05 1.84 7.58
CA ALA A 122 -0.76 1.64 8.84
C ALA A 122 -0.44 2.75 9.85
N THR A 123 0.85 3.00 10.10
CA THR A 123 1.32 4.05 11.02
C THR A 123 0.80 5.43 10.61
N ARG A 124 0.91 5.82 9.32
CA ARG A 124 0.38 7.12 8.86
C ARG A 124 -1.12 7.29 9.09
N MET A 125 -1.91 6.23 8.93
CA MET A 125 -3.34 6.30 9.18
C MET A 125 -3.66 6.39 10.68
N LEU A 126 -2.88 5.71 11.53
CA LEU A 126 -2.98 5.81 12.99
C LEU A 126 -2.61 7.23 13.46
N ASP A 127 -1.50 7.78 12.96
CA ASP A 127 -1.03 9.13 13.30
C ASP A 127 -2.04 10.21 12.85
N ALA A 128 -2.75 9.97 11.75
CA ALA A 128 -3.85 10.82 11.29
C ALA A 128 -5.14 10.66 12.10
N GLY A 129 -5.18 9.76 13.08
CA GLY A 129 -6.34 9.52 13.94
C GLY A 129 -7.50 8.80 13.26
N LEU A 130 -7.25 8.06 12.17
CA LEU A 130 -8.32 7.30 11.52
C LEU A 130 -8.80 6.14 12.41
N PRO A 131 -10.10 5.82 12.40
CA PRO A 131 -10.64 4.69 13.16
C PRO A 131 -9.93 3.37 12.83
N GLU A 132 -9.53 2.63 13.86
CA GLU A 132 -8.78 1.37 13.71
C GLU A 132 -9.47 0.37 12.78
N LYS A 133 -10.81 0.31 12.81
CA LYS A 133 -11.60 -0.55 11.90
C LYS A 133 -11.34 -0.22 10.42
N ILE A 134 -11.25 1.06 10.06
CA ILE A 134 -10.96 1.50 8.68
C ILE A 134 -9.51 1.14 8.32
N ILE A 135 -8.59 1.30 9.26
CA ILE A 135 -7.18 0.95 9.07
C ILE A 135 -7.01 -0.56 8.88
N MET A 136 -7.67 -1.37 9.70
CA MET A 136 -7.70 -2.83 9.61
C MET A 136 -8.23 -3.29 8.27
N ASP A 137 -9.36 -2.73 7.83
CA ASP A 137 -9.93 -3.01 6.51
C ASP A 137 -8.93 -2.66 5.41
N ARG A 138 -8.35 -1.46 5.47
CA ARG A 138 -7.39 -0.97 4.48
C ARG A 138 -6.10 -1.80 4.42
N THR A 139 -5.58 -2.23 5.57
CA THR A 139 -4.32 -2.96 5.69
C THR A 139 -4.50 -4.48 5.65
N GLY A 140 -5.72 -4.99 5.81
CA GLY A 140 -6.03 -6.41 5.89
C GLY A 140 -5.59 -7.05 7.21
N HIS A 141 -5.66 -6.34 8.33
CA HIS A 141 -5.49 -6.93 9.66
C HIS A 141 -6.84 -7.45 10.18
N HIS A 142 -6.85 -8.62 10.80
CA HIS A 142 -8.08 -9.27 11.28
C HIS A 142 -8.42 -8.96 12.75
N CYS A 143 -7.45 -8.47 13.52
CA CYS A 143 -7.63 -8.08 14.92
C CYS A 143 -6.88 -6.78 15.24
N LEU A 144 -7.32 -6.11 16.31
CA LEU A 144 -6.68 -4.91 16.84
C LEU A 144 -5.27 -5.18 17.34
N ASP A 145 -5.01 -6.37 17.90
CA ASP A 145 -3.67 -6.75 18.33
C ASP A 145 -2.66 -6.75 17.18
N GLY A 146 -3.11 -7.04 15.96
CA GLY A 146 -2.29 -6.94 14.76
C GLY A 146 -1.90 -5.50 14.40
N LEU A 147 -2.63 -4.49 14.87
CA LEU A 147 -2.31 -3.07 14.65
C LEU A 147 -1.34 -2.49 15.69
N LYS A 148 -1.32 -3.04 16.91
CA LYS A 148 -0.50 -2.54 18.02
C LYS A 148 0.98 -2.29 17.64
N PRO A 149 1.67 -3.16 16.87
CA PRO A 149 3.07 -2.93 16.49
C PRO A 149 3.31 -1.67 15.64
N TYR A 150 2.27 -1.14 14.98
CA TYR A 150 2.36 0.07 14.14
C TYR A 150 1.96 1.34 14.89
N SER A 151 1.30 1.20 16.04
CA SER A 151 0.95 2.30 16.92
C SER A 151 2.19 2.73 17.69
N ARG A 152 2.96 3.63 17.08
CA ARG A 152 4.12 4.24 17.75
C ARG A 152 3.66 5.50 18.46
N MET A 153 4.09 5.65 19.70
CA MET A 153 3.89 6.89 20.43
C MET A 153 4.66 7.99 19.71
N ILE A 154 3.95 9.00 19.18
CA ILE A 154 4.58 10.19 18.61
C ILE A 154 4.91 11.20 19.71
N ASP A 155 5.93 12.03 19.50
CA ASP A 155 6.38 13.02 20.49
C ASP A 155 5.24 13.92 20.99
N ARG A 156 4.31 14.28 20.10
CA ARG A 156 3.11 15.05 20.45
C ARG A 156 2.20 14.33 21.46
N GLN A 157 2.06 13.01 21.35
CA GLN A 157 1.30 12.22 22.32
C GLN A 157 2.03 12.17 23.65
N GLN A 158 3.36 12.05 23.64
CA GLN A 158 4.17 12.10 24.86
C GLN A 158 4.08 13.48 25.55
N GLN A 159 4.14 14.57 24.79
CA GLN A 159 3.93 15.94 25.30
C GLN A 159 2.54 16.12 25.92
N LEU A 160 1.50 15.55 25.31
CA LEU A 160 0.15 15.57 25.85
C LEU A 160 0.06 14.77 27.16
N VAL A 161 0.71 13.60 27.23
CA VAL A 161 0.83 12.82 28.48
C VAL A 161 1.52 13.65 29.55
N SER A 162 2.65 14.30 29.26
CA SER A 162 3.34 15.17 30.21
C SER A 162 2.44 16.31 30.70
N THR A 163 1.68 16.93 29.79
CA THR A 163 0.75 18.01 30.14
C THR A 163 -0.35 17.52 31.07
N VAL A 164 -1.00 16.40 30.74
CA VAL A 164 -2.07 15.80 31.57
C VAL A 164 -1.54 15.41 32.95
N LEU A 165 -0.35 14.82 33.03
CA LEU A 165 0.28 14.43 34.30
C LEU A 165 0.69 15.65 35.15
N ALA A 166 1.12 16.74 34.52
CA ALA A 166 1.48 17.98 35.20
C ALA A 166 0.27 18.79 35.67
N THR A 167 -0.92 18.53 35.11
CA THR A 167 -2.15 19.24 35.48
C THR A 167 -2.86 18.49 36.60
N SER A 168 -2.80 19.00 37.82
CA SER A 168 -3.65 18.52 38.92
C SER A 168 -5.12 18.83 38.60
N LYS A 169 -6.01 17.83 38.70
CA LYS A 169 -7.45 18.09 38.75
C LYS A 169 -7.74 18.85 40.03
N THR A 170 -8.01 20.16 39.94
CA THR A 170 -8.67 20.87 41.02
C THR A 170 -10.06 20.27 41.17
N ILE A 171 -10.25 19.50 42.24
CA ILE A 171 -11.57 19.02 42.64
C ILE A 171 -12.37 20.26 43.05
N GLN A 172 -13.40 20.61 42.27
CA GLN A 172 -14.45 21.54 42.68
C GLN A 172 -15.54 20.76 43.42
#